data_AF-A0ABD6ES67-F1
#
_entry.id   AF-A0ABD6ES67-F1
#
_cell.length_a   1.000
_cell.length_b   1.000
_cell.length_c   1.000
_cell.angle_alpha   90.00
_cell.angle_beta   90.00
_cell.angle_gamma   90.00
#
_symmetry.space_group_name_H-M   'P 1'
#
loop_
_entity.id
_entity.type
_entity.pdbx_description
1 polymer ?
#
loop_
_entity_poly.entity_id
_entity_poly.type
_entity_poly.pdbx_seq_one_letter_code
_entity_poly.pdbx_strand_id
1 'polypeptide(L)'
;MSGIPVMRNMIHRQGKRAIIAALVLSFSATFGFFFGYVQPRQRKYDEFFKNYDAYEHMREICSHNKGYMHTCPQELAKLYAAKGKPIAPLD
;
A
#
# COMPACT_ATOMS: atom_id res chain seq x y z
N MET A 1 -4.56 34.36 46.32
CA MET A 1 -4.59 33.40 47.44
C MET A 1 -4.28 32.00 46.90
N SER A 2 -3.01 31.60 46.99
CA SER A 2 -2.58 30.23 46.72
C SER A 2 -2.99 29.35 47.91
N GLY A 3 -4.00 28.49 47.70
CA GLY A 3 -4.42 27.51 48.71
C GLY A 3 -3.32 26.47 48.99
N ILE A 4 -3.37 25.88 50.19
CA ILE A 4 -2.41 24.85 50.64
C ILE A 4 -2.33 23.72 49.60
N PRO A 5 -1.14 23.39 49.06
CA PRO A 5 -1.00 22.36 48.03
C PRO A 5 -1.38 20.97 48.55
N VAL A 6 -2.12 20.21 47.76
CA VAL A 6 -2.53 18.83 48.08
C VAL A 6 -1.33 17.89 47.96
N MET A 7 -0.81 17.44 49.10
CA MET A 7 0.41 16.61 49.20
C MET A 7 0.16 15.09 49.18
N ARG A 8 -1.10 14.62 49.27
CA ARG A 8 -1.45 13.19 49.32
C ARG A 8 -1.74 12.63 47.92
N ASN A 9 -1.33 11.38 47.65
CA ASN A 9 -1.56 10.64 46.39
C ASN A 9 -0.97 11.30 45.12
N MET A 10 0.12 12.07 45.25
CA MET A 10 0.74 12.77 44.11
C MET A 10 1.20 11.82 43.00
N ILE A 11 1.86 10.71 43.35
CA ILE A 11 2.33 9.69 42.39
C ILE A 11 1.14 9.05 41.66
N HIS A 12 0.08 8.70 42.38
CA HIS A 12 -1.07 8.04 41.78
C HIS A 12 -1.82 8.97 40.80
N ARG A 13 -1.89 10.27 41.12
CA ARG A 13 -2.48 11.30 40.23
C ARG A 13 -1.63 11.53 38.98
N GLN A 14 -0.31 11.56 39.13
CA GLN A 14 0.62 11.69 38.01
C GLN A 14 0.57 10.45 37.10
N GLY A 15 0.57 9.25 37.69
CA GLY A 15 0.48 7.99 36.96
C GLY A 15 -0.81 7.89 36.11
N LYS A 16 -1.97 8.23 36.67
CA LYS A 16 -3.23 8.25 35.91
C LYS A 16 -3.17 9.20 34.71
N ARG A 17 -2.59 10.39 34.89
CA ARG A 17 -2.43 11.37 33.79
C ARG A 17 -1.45 10.87 32.73
N ALA A 18 -0.34 10.27 33.15
CA ALA A 18 0.66 9.73 32.22
C ALA A 18 0.11 8.57 31.39
N ILE A 19 -0.67 7.66 31.99
CA ILE A 19 -1.31 6.54 31.27
C ILE A 19 -2.29 7.07 30.23
N ILE A 20 -3.13 8.03 30.60
CA ILE A 20 -4.10 8.63 29.66
C ILE A 20 -3.35 9.35 28.53
N ALA A 21 -2.32 10.13 28.85
CA ALA A 21 -1.52 10.83 27.86
C ALA A 21 -0.81 9.86 26.90
N ALA A 22 -0.22 8.79 27.43
CA ALA A 22 0.45 7.76 26.63
C ALA A 22 -0.53 7.05 25.68
N LEU A 23 -1.74 6.75 26.16
CA LEU A 23 -2.78 6.12 25.35
C LEU A 23 -3.26 7.04 24.23
N VAL A 24 -3.50 8.32 24.52
CA VAL A 24 -3.87 9.29 23.48
C VAL A 24 -2.75 9.46 22.45
N LEU A 25 -1.50 9.54 22.89
CA LEU A 25 -0.34 9.64 22.02
C LEU A 25 -0.20 8.42 21.12
N SER A 26 -0.35 7.20 21.66
CA SER A 26 -0.23 5.97 20.88
C SER A 26 -1.32 5.90 19.79
N PHE A 27 -2.58 6.14 20.14
CA PHE A 27 -3.66 6.17 19.15
C PHE A 27 -3.43 7.25 18.10
N SER A 28 -3.01 8.46 18.50
CA SER A 28 -2.77 9.56 17.57
C SER A 28 -1.68 9.22 16.54
N ALA A 29 -0.61 8.56 16.96
CA ALA A 29 0.47 8.11 16.08
C ALA A 29 -0.04 7.03 15.11
N THR A 30 -0.82 6.06 15.60
CA THR A 30 -1.40 5.01 14.75
C THR A 30 -2.34 5.58 13.70
N PHE A 31 -3.25 6.49 14.09
CA PHE A 31 -4.17 7.13 13.16
C PHE A 31 -3.43 7.99 12.13
N GLY A 32 -2.40 8.75 12.56
CA GLY A 32 -1.56 9.53 11.66
C GLY A 32 -0.88 8.67 10.60
N PHE A 33 -0.31 7.52 10.99
CA PHE A 33 0.31 6.59 10.05
C PHE A 33 -0.72 5.92 9.11
N PHE A 34 -1.87 5.51 9.65
CA PHE A 34 -2.90 4.84 8.86
C PHE A 34 -3.48 5.75 7.77
N PHE A 35 -3.89 6.97 8.12
CA PHE A 35 -4.44 7.93 7.17
C PHE A 35 -3.38 8.58 6.28
N GLY A 36 -2.18 8.84 6.80
CA GLY A 36 -1.10 9.51 6.06
C GLY A 36 -0.35 8.60 5.09
N TYR A 37 -0.20 7.32 5.40
CA TYR A 37 0.62 6.39 4.60
C TYR A 37 -0.17 5.19 4.07
N VAL A 38 -0.88 4.47 4.93
CA VAL A 38 -1.50 3.18 4.56
C VAL A 38 -2.65 3.38 3.57
N GLN A 39 -3.61 4.25 3.91
CA GLN A 39 -4.78 4.49 3.08
C GLN A 39 -4.44 5.06 1.68
N PRO A 40 -3.59 6.08 1.51
CA PRO A 40 -3.25 6.57 0.18
C PRO A 40 -2.46 5.53 -0.63
N ARG A 41 -1.61 4.72 0.02
CA ARG A 41 -0.94 3.60 -0.65
C ARG A 41 -1.95 2.62 -1.22
N GLN A 42 -2.91 2.16 -0.42
CA GLN A 42 -3.95 1.24 -0.87
C GLN A 42 -4.75 1.80 -2.03
N ARG A 43 -5.20 3.06 -1.93
CA ARG A 43 -5.95 3.73 -3.01
C ARG A 43 -5.16 3.79 -4.32
N LYS A 44 -3.85 4.09 -4.27
CA LYS A 44 -3.00 4.09 -5.47
C LYS A 44 -2.92 2.72 -6.12
N TYR A 45 -2.81 1.64 -5.33
CA TYR A 45 -2.84 0.29 -5.89
C TYR A 45 -4.22 -0.05 -6.46
N ASP A 46 -5.30 0.28 -5.77
CA ASP A 46 -6.66 0.04 -6.27
C ASP A 46 -6.93 0.80 -7.57
N GLU A 47 -6.50 2.06 -7.65
CA GLU A 47 -6.60 2.89 -8.87
C GLU A 47 -5.78 2.32 -10.02
N PHE A 48 -4.56 1.85 -9.73
CA PHE A 48 -3.72 1.17 -10.72
C PHE A 48 -4.42 -0.08 -11.25
N PHE A 49 -4.86 -0.99 -10.37
CA PHE A 49 -5.44 -2.27 -10.78
C PHE A 49 -6.84 -2.17 -11.39
N LYS A 50 -7.63 -1.11 -11.09
CA LYS A 50 -8.96 -0.92 -11.68
C LYS A 50 -8.93 -0.77 -13.20
N ASN A 51 -7.89 -0.14 -13.74
CA ASN A 51 -7.75 0.13 -15.17
C ASN A 51 -6.55 -0.61 -15.79
N TYR A 52 -5.92 -1.54 -15.06
CA TYR A 52 -4.73 -2.24 -15.54
C TYR A 52 -5.11 -3.38 -16.47
N ASP A 53 -4.85 -3.21 -17.77
CA ASP A 53 -4.82 -4.34 -18.71
C ASP A 53 -3.40 -4.93 -18.75
N ALA A 54 -3.26 -6.13 -18.18
CA ALA A 54 -2.01 -6.87 -18.16
C ALA A 54 -1.51 -7.21 -19.58
N TYR A 55 -2.39 -7.37 -20.57
CA TYR A 55 -1.99 -7.72 -21.93
C TYR A 55 -1.45 -6.51 -22.69
N GLU A 56 -2.08 -5.34 -22.56
CA GLU A 56 -1.60 -4.10 -23.18
C GLU A 56 -0.24 -3.68 -22.60
N HIS A 57 -0.08 -3.74 -21.28
CA HIS A 57 1.18 -3.39 -20.63
C HIS A 57 2.32 -4.35 -21.00
N MET A 58 2.02 -5.63 -21.26
CA MET A 58 3.00 -6.60 -21.77
C MET A 58 3.37 -6.33 -23.24
N ARG A 59 2.42 -5.86 -24.05
CA ARG A 59 2.69 -5.40 -25.43
C ARG A 59 3.61 -4.19 -25.42
N GLU A 60 3.38 -3.22 -24.55
CA GLU A 60 4.20 -2.01 -24.40
C GLU A 60 5.63 -2.33 -23.93
N ILE A 61 5.81 -3.17 -22.92
CA ILE A 61 7.16 -3.56 -22.44
C ILE A 61 7.96 -4.22 -23.57
N CYS A 62 7.29 -5.00 -24.42
CA CYS A 62 7.91 -5.67 -25.54
C CYS A 62 8.15 -4.80 -26.77
N SER A 63 7.44 -3.67 -26.91
CA SER A 63 7.70 -2.68 -27.97
C SER A 63 8.87 -1.77 -27.61
N HIS A 64 9.07 -1.46 -26.33
CA HIS A 64 10.07 -0.47 -25.88
C HIS A 64 11.49 -1.02 -25.62
N ASN A 65 11.68 -2.31 -25.29
CA ASN A 65 13.02 -2.93 -25.33
C ASN A 65 12.97 -4.46 -25.19
N LYS A 66 13.48 -5.19 -26.19
CA LYS A 66 13.57 -6.67 -26.19
C LYS A 66 14.48 -7.25 -25.09
N GLY A 67 15.17 -6.40 -24.31
CA GLY A 67 16.05 -6.81 -23.21
C GLY A 67 15.35 -7.01 -21.86
N TYR A 68 14.11 -6.53 -21.67
CA TYR A 68 13.40 -6.68 -20.39
C TYR A 68 12.70 -8.03 -20.23
N MET A 69 12.38 -8.73 -21.32
CA MET A 69 11.75 -10.04 -21.30
C MET A 69 12.48 -10.99 -22.24
N HIS A 70 12.92 -12.15 -21.74
CA HIS A 70 13.52 -13.20 -22.55
C HIS A 70 12.53 -13.82 -23.56
N THR A 71 11.22 -13.68 -23.33
CA THR A 71 10.14 -14.19 -24.21
C THR A 71 9.07 -13.11 -24.43
N CYS A 72 9.32 -12.20 -25.38
CA CYS A 72 8.27 -11.28 -25.83
C CYS A 72 7.18 -12.02 -26.64
N PRO A 73 5.94 -11.50 -26.74
CA PRO A 73 4.74 -12.25 -27.13
C PRO A 73 4.78 -12.87 -28.52
N GLN A 74 5.78 -12.57 -29.36
CA GLN A 74 6.03 -13.31 -30.59
C GLN A 74 6.51 -14.76 -30.35
N GLU A 75 7.32 -15.00 -29.32
CA GLU A 75 7.71 -16.36 -28.91
C GLU A 75 6.59 -17.06 -28.14
N LEU A 76 5.82 -16.29 -27.35
CA LEU A 76 4.64 -16.82 -26.66
C LEU A 76 3.56 -17.23 -27.67
N ALA A 77 3.28 -16.43 -28.70
CA ALA A 77 2.35 -16.77 -29.78
C ALA A 77 2.77 -18.03 -30.54
N LYS A 78 4.07 -18.21 -30.82
CA LYS A 78 4.61 -19.46 -31.40
C LYS A 78 4.43 -20.67 -30.47
N LEU A 79 4.65 -20.52 -29.17
CA LEU A 79 4.46 -21.58 -28.18
C LEU A 79 2.97 -21.92 -27.94
N TYR A 80 2.07 -20.94 -28.04
CA TYR A 80 0.62 -21.16 -27.97
C TYR A 80 0.07 -21.81 -29.24
N ALA A 81 0.60 -21.44 -30.42
CA ALA A 81 0.33 -22.15 -31.67
C ALA A 81 0.78 -23.62 -31.61
N ALA A 82 1.94 -23.89 -31.00
CA ALA A 82 2.42 -25.26 -30.75
C ALA A 82 1.57 -26.04 -29.72
N LYS A 83 0.80 -25.34 -28.87
CA LYS A 83 -0.07 -25.93 -27.82
C LYS A 83 -1.57 -25.92 -28.17
N GLY A 84 -1.95 -25.45 -29.36
CA GLY A 84 -3.32 -25.53 -29.87
C GLY A 84 -4.38 -24.72 -29.11
N LYS A 85 -4.00 -23.67 -28.37
CA LYS A 85 -4.95 -22.81 -27.63
C LYS A 85 -5.24 -21.52 -28.41
N PRO A 86 -6.52 -21.13 -28.59
CA PRO A 86 -6.86 -19.92 -29.33
C PRO A 86 -6.45 -18.66 -28.57
N ILE A 87 -5.77 -17.75 -29.27
CA ILE A 87 -5.34 -16.44 -28.79
C ILE A 87 -6.27 -15.37 -29.38
N ALA A 88 -6.66 -14.37 -28.58
CA ALA A 88 -7.39 -13.21 -29.09
C ALA A 88 -6.52 -12.47 -30.14
N PRO A 89 -7.12 -11.94 -31.22
CA PRO A 89 -6.39 -11.35 -32.33
C PRO A 89 -5.51 -10.18 -31.86
N LEU A 90 -4.27 -10.19 -32.35
CA LEU A 90 -3.30 -9.11 -32.25
C LEU A 90 -3.58 -8.12 -33.38
N ASP A 91 -4.59 -7.27 -33.20
CA ASP A 91 -4.60 -5.97 -33.88
C ASP A 91 -3.65 -5.01 -33.14
#